data_AF-A0A493T3L0-F1
#
_entry.id   AF-A0A493T3L0-F1
#
_cell.length_a   1.000
_cell.length_b   1.000
_cell.length_c   1.000
_cell.angle_alpha   90.00
_cell.angle_beta   90.00
_cell.angle_gamma   90.00
#
_symmetry.space_group_name_H-M   'P 1'
#
loop_
_entity.id
_entity.type
_entity.pdbx_description
1 polymer ?
#
loop_
_entity_poly.entity_id
_entity_poly.type
_entity_poly.pdbx_seq_one_letter_code
_entity_poly.pdbx_strand_id
1 'polypeptide(L)'
;MALNPVLGKLVSKRVVLASASPRRQEILTNVGLRFEVVPSWFKETLEKSSFAAPYEYAVETAKQKALEVANRMHVKHLRTPDIVIGADTIVSVDEQILEKPVDKQDAYRMLSRLSGKEHSVFTGVAIIHCSSKGNQLETEITDFYEETKVKFSDLSEELLWEYIHSGEPMDKAGGYGIQALGGMLVEYVHGDFLNVVGFPLNHFCKKLAELYYPPPKHTVQHIKHDSIPSVDTFENLSDGESESSNFTEHKGAKKLNSSSMCPSRPVYNCENSSSVRTDSMVPLGNQNGASESAAKLPSKIVDLMDGFKASKALFVASKLKVFDYLKTKGPLKAVDVANEVGTSVCGTERLLDACVALGLLEKTSQGYSNTDSANTYLTSDGEYSLHGYIIHSNDHLWPLFTNLESAVREGSRQNHRAFGRKAEDLFKDYYHSQEVKQRFMAAMHSIAHLTARDVATAFDLSQFKSTCDLGGCTGALAHELIQIYPNMKVTVFDLPEVIANISYFQPSEQCAAPVTFLSGDFFKDNLPEADLYILSRILHDWPDERIHVLLSKISAVCKPGCGILLAEMVLDDEKKSRSTALLQSLNMLVQTEGKERSGSEYRGLLEQHGFANVKIKLTGNLLDVVLCIKT
;
A
#
# COMPACT_ATOMS: atom_id res chain seq x y z
N MET A 1 7.74 -18.67 -12.94
CA MET A 1 8.71 -18.40 -11.86
C MET A 1 9.67 -19.58 -11.77
N ALA A 2 10.97 -19.40 -12.00
CA ALA A 2 11.95 -20.49 -12.23
C ALA A 2 12.17 -21.45 -11.04
N LEU A 3 11.72 -21.08 -9.83
CA LEU A 3 11.87 -21.86 -8.60
C LEU A 3 10.67 -22.77 -8.26
N ASN A 4 9.56 -22.69 -9.01
CA ASN A 4 8.31 -23.37 -8.65
C ASN A 4 8.45 -24.91 -8.45
N PRO A 5 9.27 -25.64 -9.25
CA PRO A 5 9.49 -27.07 -9.02
C PRO A 5 10.27 -27.35 -7.72
N VAL A 6 11.32 -26.56 -7.45
CA VAL A 6 12.25 -26.79 -6.34
C VAL A 6 11.64 -26.36 -5.00
N LEU A 7 10.88 -25.26 -4.97
CA LEU A 7 10.22 -24.80 -3.75
C LEU A 7 9.31 -25.89 -3.16
N GLY A 8 8.58 -26.62 -4.01
CA GLY A 8 7.76 -27.76 -3.56
C GLY A 8 8.54 -28.86 -2.84
N LYS A 9 9.82 -29.07 -3.20
CA LYS A 9 10.72 -30.05 -2.52
C LYS A 9 11.29 -29.52 -1.20
N LEU A 10 11.34 -28.21 -1.05
CA LEU A 10 11.86 -27.54 0.15
C LEU A 10 10.78 -27.25 1.20
N VAL A 11 9.50 -27.29 0.86
CA VAL A 11 8.37 -27.02 1.79
C VAL A 11 8.39 -27.90 3.05
N SER A 12 8.81 -29.15 2.94
CA SER A 12 8.91 -30.08 4.09
C SER A 12 10.27 -30.07 4.78
N LYS A 13 11.20 -29.24 4.31
CA LYS A 13 12.58 -29.15 4.82
C LYS A 13 12.75 -27.96 5.75
N ARG A 14 13.47 -28.15 6.85
CA ARG A 14 13.90 -27.04 7.71
C ARG A 14 15.13 -26.37 7.09
N VAL A 15 14.87 -25.31 6.32
CA VAL A 15 15.90 -24.47 5.71
C VAL A 15 16.32 -23.39 6.70
N VAL A 16 17.63 -23.19 6.87
CA VAL A 16 18.22 -22.17 7.74
C VAL A 16 19.11 -21.25 6.90
N LEU A 17 18.97 -19.94 7.09
CA LEU A 17 19.88 -18.94 6.55
C LEU A 17 20.88 -18.52 7.63
N ALA A 18 22.15 -18.86 7.44
CA ALA A 18 23.27 -18.58 8.34
C ALA A 18 23.81 -17.15 8.19
N SER A 19 22.94 -16.13 8.18
CA SER A 19 23.31 -14.74 7.87
C SER A 19 22.48 -13.71 8.63
N ALA A 20 23.17 -12.73 9.24
CA ALA A 20 22.54 -11.53 9.81
C ALA A 20 22.21 -10.45 8.77
N SER A 21 22.63 -10.60 7.51
CA SER A 21 22.42 -9.59 6.47
C SER A 21 20.93 -9.45 6.15
N PRO A 22 20.32 -8.27 6.34
CA PRO A 22 18.92 -8.04 6.00
C PRO A 22 18.67 -8.16 4.49
N ARG A 23 19.67 -7.81 3.66
CA ARG A 23 19.58 -7.87 2.19
C ARG A 23 19.43 -9.30 1.67
N ARG A 24 20.17 -10.25 2.25
CA ARG A 24 20.05 -11.67 1.89
C ARG A 24 18.71 -12.27 2.30
N GLN A 25 18.21 -11.88 3.48
CA GLN A 25 16.89 -12.27 3.96
C GLN A 25 15.81 -11.77 3.01
N GLU A 26 15.90 -10.52 2.57
CA GLU A 26 14.97 -9.91 1.62
C GLU A 26 14.99 -10.62 0.26
N ILE A 27 16.17 -10.80 -0.35
CA ILE A 27 16.32 -11.48 -1.65
C ILE A 27 15.68 -12.87 -1.64
N LEU A 28 15.97 -13.68 -0.61
CA LEU A 28 15.47 -15.05 -0.51
C LEU A 28 13.97 -15.10 -0.15
N THR A 29 13.48 -14.16 0.66
CA THR A 29 12.05 -14.06 0.99
C THR A 29 11.23 -13.67 -0.23
N ASN A 30 11.71 -12.72 -1.04
CA ASN A 30 11.02 -12.23 -2.24
C ASN A 30 10.80 -13.31 -3.30
N VAL A 31 11.63 -14.36 -3.32
CA VAL A 31 11.43 -15.52 -4.21
C VAL A 31 10.56 -16.63 -3.61
N GLY A 32 10.02 -16.43 -2.40
CA GLY A 32 9.14 -17.37 -1.72
C GLY A 32 9.85 -18.51 -0.99
N LEU A 33 11.17 -18.43 -0.78
CA LEU A 33 11.88 -19.42 0.03
C LEU A 33 11.52 -19.22 1.51
N ARG A 34 11.02 -20.27 2.17
CA ARG A 34 10.78 -20.27 3.61
C ARG A 34 12.01 -20.77 4.34
N PHE A 35 12.54 -19.99 5.28
CA PHE A 35 13.72 -20.34 6.06
C PHE A 35 13.70 -19.70 7.45
N GLU A 36 14.45 -20.28 8.39
CA GLU A 36 14.76 -19.71 9.69
C GLU A 36 16.06 -18.92 9.62
N VAL A 37 16.11 -17.72 10.20
CA VAL A 37 17.33 -16.92 10.23
C VAL A 37 18.10 -17.23 11.50
N VAL A 38 19.32 -17.76 11.35
CA VAL A 38 20.22 -18.04 12.48
C VAL A 38 21.58 -17.44 12.17
N PRO A 39 21.88 -16.22 12.65
CA PRO A 39 23.18 -15.60 12.44
C PRO A 39 24.33 -16.50 12.91
N SER A 40 25.37 -16.61 12.08
CA SER A 40 26.59 -17.32 12.46
C SER A 40 27.41 -16.52 13.47
N TRP A 41 28.08 -17.24 14.37
CA TRP A 41 29.06 -16.67 15.31
C TRP A 41 30.51 -16.78 14.81
N PHE A 42 30.71 -17.30 13.60
CA PHE A 42 32.02 -17.41 13.00
C PHE A 42 32.61 -16.00 12.82
N LYS A 43 33.75 -15.73 13.46
CA LYS A 43 34.49 -14.49 13.29
C LYS A 43 35.29 -14.58 12.00
N GLU A 44 35.10 -13.61 11.10
CA GLU A 44 35.81 -13.46 9.80
C GLU A 44 37.31 -13.20 10.04
N THR A 45 38.03 -14.22 10.51
CA THR A 45 39.41 -14.16 11.00
C THR A 45 40.36 -15.02 10.16
N LEU A 46 39.88 -15.49 9.01
CA LEU A 46 40.70 -16.24 8.06
C LEU A 46 41.81 -15.32 7.53
N GLU A 47 43.03 -15.85 7.45
CA GLU A 47 44.15 -15.10 6.90
C GLU A 47 43.99 -14.93 5.39
N LYS A 48 43.67 -13.71 4.95
CA LYS A 48 43.42 -13.36 3.53
C LYS A 48 44.57 -13.78 2.61
N SER A 49 45.81 -13.73 3.08
CA SER A 49 47.02 -14.17 2.37
C SER A 49 47.13 -15.67 2.10
N SER A 50 46.26 -16.48 2.72
CA SER A 50 46.24 -17.94 2.52
C SER A 50 45.47 -18.37 1.26
N PHE A 51 44.82 -17.42 0.57
CA PHE A 51 43.97 -17.68 -0.59
C PHE A 51 44.63 -17.13 -1.85
N ALA A 52 44.59 -17.91 -2.93
CA ALA A 52 45.19 -17.52 -4.21
C ALA A 52 44.33 -16.47 -4.94
N ALA A 53 43.03 -16.44 -4.65
CA ALA A 53 42.10 -15.49 -5.23
C ALA A 53 41.03 -15.01 -4.22
N PRO A 54 40.50 -13.78 -4.38
CA PRO A 54 39.46 -13.24 -3.49
C PRO A 54 38.19 -14.10 -3.38
N TYR A 55 37.77 -14.74 -4.47
CA TYR A 55 36.57 -15.58 -4.43
C TYR A 55 36.72 -16.80 -3.53
N GLU A 56 37.94 -17.37 -3.40
CA GLU A 56 38.22 -18.52 -2.53
C GLU A 56 38.00 -18.15 -1.06
N TYR A 57 38.42 -16.93 -0.67
CA TYR A 57 38.18 -16.38 0.65
C TYR A 57 36.67 -16.25 0.94
N ALA A 58 35.90 -15.70 -0.01
CA ALA A 58 34.46 -15.51 0.14
C ALA A 58 33.72 -16.85 0.27
N VAL A 59 34.08 -17.84 -0.55
CA VAL A 59 33.50 -19.19 -0.51
C VAL A 59 33.81 -19.88 0.82
N GLU A 60 35.08 -19.87 1.24
CA GLU A 60 35.47 -20.53 2.50
C GLU A 60 34.82 -19.84 3.71
N THR A 61 34.73 -18.51 3.72
CA THR A 61 34.02 -17.76 4.78
C THR A 61 32.53 -18.11 4.82
N ALA A 62 31.86 -18.17 3.67
CA ALA A 62 30.46 -18.58 3.58
C ALA A 62 30.24 -20.01 4.11
N LYS A 63 31.13 -20.93 3.78
CA LYS A 63 31.11 -22.32 4.22
C LYS A 63 31.32 -22.46 5.72
N GLN A 64 32.31 -21.77 6.29
CA GLN A 64 32.56 -21.80 7.73
C GLN A 64 31.37 -21.23 8.53
N LYS A 65 30.72 -20.17 8.03
CA LYS A 65 29.48 -19.61 8.63
C LYS A 65 28.35 -20.63 8.67
N ALA A 66 28.12 -21.33 7.56
CA ALA A 66 27.07 -22.35 7.48
C ALA A 66 27.38 -23.57 8.35
N LEU A 67 28.64 -24.04 8.36
CA LEU A 67 29.07 -25.18 9.20
C LEU A 67 28.95 -24.88 10.68
N GLU A 68 29.31 -23.67 11.13
CA GLU A 68 29.14 -23.25 12.52
C GLU A 68 27.68 -23.35 12.95
N VAL A 69 26.76 -22.82 12.14
CA VAL A 69 25.32 -22.86 12.42
C VAL A 69 24.79 -24.29 12.41
N ALA A 70 25.17 -25.11 11.42
CA ALA A 70 24.77 -26.51 11.32
C ALA A 70 25.18 -27.31 12.57
N ASN A 71 26.45 -27.20 12.98
CA ASN A 71 26.99 -27.87 14.17
C ASN A 71 26.32 -27.36 15.46
N ARG A 72 26.20 -26.04 15.62
CA ARG A 72 25.59 -25.46 16.82
C ARG A 72 24.13 -25.84 16.98
N MET A 73 23.36 -25.88 15.88
CA MET A 73 21.97 -26.28 15.90
C MET A 73 21.78 -27.76 16.20
N HIS A 74 22.66 -28.62 15.68
CA HIS A 74 22.67 -30.05 15.99
C HIS A 74 22.87 -30.30 17.49
N VAL A 75 23.83 -29.61 18.12
CA VAL A 75 24.19 -29.83 19.53
C VAL A 75 23.23 -29.15 20.51
N LYS A 76 22.85 -27.89 20.29
CA LYS A 76 22.11 -27.09 21.30
C LYS A 76 20.60 -27.13 21.16
N HIS A 77 20.06 -27.29 19.96
CA HIS A 77 18.64 -27.09 19.69
C HIS A 77 17.85 -28.40 19.51
N LEU A 78 18.49 -29.56 19.75
CA LEU A 78 17.91 -30.92 19.66
C LEU A 78 17.19 -31.24 18.34
N ARG A 79 17.38 -30.41 17.31
CA ARG A 79 16.76 -30.58 15.99
C ARG A 79 17.70 -30.06 14.91
N THR A 80 18.35 -30.99 14.25
CA THR A 80 19.23 -30.76 13.10
C THR A 80 18.45 -30.03 11.98
N PRO A 81 19.00 -28.97 11.37
CA PRO A 81 18.42 -28.41 10.15
C PRO A 81 18.47 -29.44 9.01
N ASP A 82 17.62 -29.32 7.99
CA ASP A 82 17.78 -30.12 6.78
C ASP A 82 18.80 -29.47 5.83
N ILE A 83 18.78 -28.13 5.77
CA ILE A 83 19.61 -27.33 4.89
C ILE A 83 20.08 -26.08 5.63
N VAL A 84 21.36 -25.74 5.53
CA VAL A 84 21.92 -24.47 5.98
C VAL A 84 22.54 -23.73 4.80
N ILE A 85 22.12 -22.48 4.60
CA ILE A 85 22.61 -21.60 3.53
C ILE A 85 23.52 -20.55 4.17
N GLY A 86 24.81 -20.58 3.84
CA GLY A 86 25.79 -19.55 4.19
C GLY A 86 26.08 -18.67 2.98
N ALA A 87 26.39 -17.40 3.23
CA ALA A 87 26.87 -16.49 2.19
C ALA A 87 27.80 -15.43 2.76
N ASP A 88 28.79 -15.05 1.96
CA ASP A 88 29.74 -13.99 2.29
C ASP A 88 30.02 -13.13 1.07
N THR A 89 30.05 -11.81 1.25
CA THR A 89 30.19 -10.85 0.15
C THR A 89 31.35 -9.95 0.47
N ILE A 90 32.29 -9.83 -0.46
CA ILE A 90 33.46 -8.98 -0.38
C ILE A 90 33.58 -8.11 -1.64
N VAL A 91 34.31 -7.02 -1.53
CA VAL A 91 34.74 -6.22 -2.67
C VAL A 91 36.25 -6.40 -2.85
N SER A 92 36.74 -6.44 -4.07
CA SER A 92 38.16 -6.54 -4.37
C SER A 92 38.57 -5.52 -5.42
N VAL A 93 39.62 -4.76 -5.14
CA VAL A 93 40.24 -3.81 -6.06
C VAL A 93 41.75 -3.96 -5.96
N ASP A 94 42.44 -4.07 -7.10
CA ASP A 94 43.89 -4.31 -7.15
C ASP A 94 44.33 -5.49 -6.25
N GLU A 95 43.61 -6.63 -6.35
CA GLU A 95 43.78 -7.85 -5.53
C GLU A 95 43.59 -7.69 -4.00
N GLN A 96 43.21 -6.49 -3.53
CA GLN A 96 42.97 -6.24 -2.12
C GLN A 96 41.50 -6.46 -1.76
N ILE A 97 41.25 -7.36 -0.81
CA ILE A 97 39.92 -7.64 -0.25
C ILE A 97 39.48 -6.53 0.71
N LEU A 98 38.32 -5.97 0.44
CA LEU A 98 37.61 -4.99 1.26
C LEU A 98 36.32 -5.64 1.80
N GLU A 99 36.27 -5.81 3.12
CA GLU A 99 35.08 -6.28 3.83
C GLU A 99 34.20 -5.09 4.23
N LYS A 100 33.56 -5.16 5.40
CA LYS A 100 32.82 -4.03 5.97
C LYS A 100 33.80 -3.07 6.65
N PRO A 101 33.59 -1.75 6.54
CA PRO A 101 34.44 -0.80 7.23
C PRO A 101 34.25 -0.92 8.74
N VAL A 102 35.34 -0.84 9.50
CA VAL A 102 35.28 -0.89 10.98
C VAL A 102 34.85 0.45 11.59
N ASP A 103 35.12 1.55 10.88
CA ASP A 103 34.74 2.91 11.26
C ASP A 103 34.63 3.82 10.03
N LYS A 104 34.28 5.10 10.26
CA LYS A 104 34.12 6.10 9.20
C LYS A 104 35.42 6.38 8.44
N GLN A 105 36.57 6.32 9.10
CA GLN A 105 37.86 6.61 8.46
C GLN A 105 38.28 5.44 7.55
N ASP A 106 37.98 4.22 7.96
CA ASP A 106 38.14 3.04 7.14
C ASP A 106 37.22 3.08 5.91
N ALA A 107 35.96 3.48 6.07
CA ALA A 107 35.05 3.68 4.94
C ALA A 107 35.58 4.72 3.95
N TYR A 108 36.11 5.86 4.43
CA TYR A 108 36.76 6.86 3.57
C TYR A 108 37.94 6.26 2.79
N ARG A 109 38.81 5.50 3.46
CA ARG A 109 39.95 4.82 2.81
C ARG A 109 39.49 3.82 1.75
N MET A 110 38.46 3.02 2.03
CA MET A 110 37.88 2.06 1.08
C MET A 110 37.31 2.78 -0.14
N LEU A 111 36.41 3.75 0.08
CA LEU A 111 35.70 4.44 -1.00
C LEU A 111 36.64 5.30 -1.85
N SER A 112 37.62 5.98 -1.23
CA SER A 112 38.65 6.73 -1.97
C SER A 112 39.47 5.83 -2.89
N ARG A 113 39.69 4.57 -2.50
CA ARG A 113 40.42 3.59 -3.32
C ARG A 113 39.58 3.07 -4.49
N LEU A 114 38.26 3.01 -4.33
CA LEU A 114 37.32 2.58 -5.37
C LEU A 114 36.96 3.71 -6.35
N SER A 115 37.07 4.97 -5.92
CA SER A 115 36.80 6.16 -6.74
C SER A 115 37.49 6.10 -8.11
N GLY A 116 36.71 6.28 -9.18
CA GLY A 116 37.20 6.25 -10.55
C GLY A 116 37.70 4.88 -11.04
N LYS A 117 37.55 3.78 -10.28
CA LYS A 117 38.05 2.44 -10.65
C LYS A 117 36.95 1.43 -10.91
N GLU A 118 37.27 0.42 -11.72
CA GLU A 118 36.50 -0.82 -11.78
C GLU A 118 37.00 -1.76 -10.68
N HIS A 119 36.07 -2.41 -9.99
CA HIS A 119 36.36 -3.39 -8.95
C HIS A 119 35.38 -4.56 -9.03
N SER A 120 35.76 -5.68 -8.42
CA SER A 120 34.95 -6.90 -8.43
C SER A 120 34.24 -7.08 -7.10
N VAL A 121 32.94 -7.41 -7.17
CA VAL A 121 32.14 -7.84 -6.02
C VAL A 121 31.99 -9.35 -6.10
N PHE A 122 32.49 -10.05 -5.10
CA PHE A 122 32.39 -11.50 -5.01
C PHE A 122 31.40 -11.87 -3.91
N THR A 123 30.45 -12.75 -4.20
CA THR A 123 29.68 -13.44 -3.16
C THR A 123 29.92 -14.94 -3.25
N GLY A 124 30.49 -15.51 -2.18
CA GLY A 124 30.53 -16.94 -1.96
C GLY A 124 29.23 -17.42 -1.32
N VAL A 125 28.71 -18.58 -1.75
CA VAL A 125 27.51 -19.20 -1.19
C VAL A 125 27.80 -20.67 -0.91
N ALA A 126 27.39 -21.14 0.27
CA ALA A 126 27.47 -22.54 0.67
C ALA A 126 26.08 -23.07 1.02
N ILE A 127 25.72 -24.23 0.48
CA ILE A 127 24.49 -24.97 0.76
C ILE A 127 24.91 -26.27 1.44
N ILE A 128 24.53 -26.44 2.70
CA ILE A 128 24.89 -27.61 3.50
C ILE A 128 23.64 -28.44 3.76
N HIS A 129 23.59 -29.63 3.19
CA HIS A 129 22.60 -30.65 3.53
C HIS A 129 23.05 -31.38 4.79
N CYS A 130 22.16 -31.46 5.76
CA CYS A 130 22.44 -32.02 7.07
C CYS A 130 21.60 -33.26 7.32
N SER A 131 22.23 -34.36 7.74
CA SER A 131 21.57 -35.57 8.23
C SER A 131 22.10 -35.96 9.61
N SER A 132 21.23 -36.56 10.41
CA SER A 132 21.60 -37.07 11.75
C SER A 132 21.63 -38.59 11.71
N LYS A 133 22.78 -39.19 11.99
CA LYS A 133 22.93 -40.65 12.12
C LYS A 133 23.63 -40.95 13.45
N GLY A 134 22.89 -41.52 14.40
CA GLY A 134 23.45 -41.94 15.70
C GLY A 134 24.13 -40.81 16.50
N ASN A 135 23.48 -39.63 16.61
CA ASN A 135 24.00 -38.43 17.29
C ASN A 135 25.26 -37.80 16.65
N GLN A 136 25.62 -38.17 15.42
CA GLN A 136 26.61 -37.46 14.63
C GLN A 136 25.94 -36.71 13.48
N LEU A 137 26.42 -35.49 13.22
CA LEU A 137 26.01 -34.67 12.08
C LEU A 137 26.82 -35.09 10.85
N GLU A 138 26.13 -35.60 9.85
CA GLU A 138 26.67 -35.78 8.50
C GLU A 138 26.30 -34.55 7.66
N THR A 139 27.28 -33.99 6.95
CA THR A 139 27.09 -32.81 6.10
C THR A 139 27.58 -33.05 4.68
N GLU A 140 26.72 -32.75 3.70
CA GLU A 140 27.11 -32.64 2.29
C GLU A 140 27.11 -31.16 1.91
N ILE A 141 28.23 -30.69 1.33
CA ILE A 141 28.45 -29.26 1.06
C ILE A 141 28.47 -29.05 -0.46
N THR A 142 27.63 -28.14 -0.93
CA THR A 142 27.71 -27.57 -2.27
C THR A 142 27.99 -26.08 -2.14
N ASP A 143 29.11 -25.64 -2.67
CA ASP A 143 29.49 -24.23 -2.66
C ASP A 143 29.80 -23.70 -4.07
N PHE A 144 29.66 -22.40 -4.25
CA PHE A 144 29.94 -21.68 -5.50
C PHE A 144 30.15 -20.20 -5.20
N TYR A 145 30.59 -19.45 -6.21
CA TYR A 145 30.70 -18.00 -6.16
C TYR A 145 30.10 -17.34 -7.39
N GLU A 146 29.83 -16.04 -7.27
CA GLU A 146 29.51 -15.16 -8.38
C GLU A 146 30.40 -13.91 -8.31
N GLU A 147 30.84 -13.44 -9.47
CA GLU A 147 31.62 -12.21 -9.62
C GLU A 147 30.81 -11.19 -10.43
N THR A 148 30.72 -9.97 -9.92
CA THR A 148 30.13 -8.84 -10.65
C THR A 148 31.09 -7.67 -10.63
N LYS A 149 31.38 -7.10 -11.80
CA LYS A 149 32.22 -5.92 -11.93
C LYS A 149 31.39 -4.65 -11.75
N VAL A 150 31.91 -3.70 -10.99
CA VAL A 150 31.28 -2.41 -10.72
C VAL A 150 32.30 -1.31 -10.99
N LYS A 151 31.89 -0.28 -11.71
CA LYS A 151 32.70 0.91 -11.97
C LYS A 151 32.15 2.09 -11.19
N PHE A 152 33.01 2.74 -10.42
CA PHE A 152 32.67 4.02 -9.79
C PHE A 152 33.02 5.21 -10.67
N SER A 153 32.23 6.27 -10.53
CA SER A 153 32.55 7.60 -11.03
C SER A 153 33.77 8.16 -10.30
N ASP A 154 34.39 9.21 -10.84
CA ASP A 154 35.35 10.01 -10.07
C ASP A 154 34.62 10.77 -8.94
N LEU A 155 34.90 10.42 -7.69
CA LEU A 155 34.22 10.93 -6.50
C LEU A 155 35.04 12.04 -5.82
N SER A 156 34.39 13.16 -5.47
CA SER A 156 35.02 14.22 -4.67
C SER A 156 35.09 13.86 -3.19
N GLU A 157 36.01 14.48 -2.46
CA GLU A 157 36.16 14.27 -1.02
C GLU A 157 34.89 14.66 -0.25
N GLU A 158 34.21 15.74 -0.64
CA GLU A 158 32.95 16.15 0.00
C GLU A 158 31.86 15.09 -0.20
N LEU A 159 31.73 14.56 -1.42
CA LEU A 159 30.73 13.53 -1.74
C LEU A 159 30.95 12.25 -0.91
N LEU A 160 32.21 11.84 -0.75
CA LEU A 160 32.58 10.68 0.07
C LEU A 160 32.16 10.88 1.52
N TRP A 161 32.45 12.04 2.11
CA TRP A 161 32.08 12.31 3.50
C TRP A 161 30.57 12.44 3.70
N GLU A 162 29.83 13.06 2.77
CA GLU A 162 28.36 13.08 2.79
C GLU A 162 27.78 11.66 2.77
N TYR A 163 28.30 10.80 1.88
CA TYR A 163 27.88 9.41 1.82
C TYR A 163 28.19 8.65 3.11
N ILE A 164 29.37 8.85 3.71
CA ILE A 164 29.76 8.24 4.99
C ILE A 164 28.89 8.74 6.14
N HIS A 165 28.51 10.02 6.15
CA HIS A 165 27.65 10.61 7.17
C HIS A 165 26.22 10.10 7.14
N SER A 166 25.74 9.60 5.99
CA SER A 166 24.45 8.91 5.90
C SER A 166 24.37 7.63 6.76
N GLY A 167 25.52 7.05 7.12
CA GLY A 167 25.61 5.77 7.84
C GLY A 167 25.41 4.52 6.96
N GLU A 168 25.02 4.69 5.70
CA GLU A 168 24.80 3.58 4.76
C GLU A 168 26.05 2.68 4.55
N PRO A 169 27.29 3.19 4.46
CA PRO A 169 28.47 2.36 4.22
C PRO A 169 28.75 1.27 5.27
N MET A 170 28.33 1.50 6.52
CA MET A 170 28.93 0.83 7.69
C MET A 170 28.68 -0.67 7.75
N ASP A 171 27.59 -1.16 7.17
CA ASP A 171 27.19 -2.57 7.22
C ASP A 171 27.42 -3.33 5.89
N LYS A 172 28.19 -2.76 4.97
CA LYS A 172 28.32 -3.23 3.57
C LYS A 172 29.76 -3.48 3.17
N ALA A 173 29.96 -4.53 2.37
CA ALA A 173 31.27 -4.85 1.80
C ALA A 173 31.74 -3.71 0.88
N GLY A 174 33.01 -3.33 0.99
CA GLY A 174 33.57 -2.18 0.26
C GLY A 174 32.99 -0.82 0.67
N GLY A 175 32.14 -0.78 1.70
CA GLY A 175 31.56 0.46 2.21
C GLY A 175 30.48 1.08 1.33
N TYR A 176 29.80 0.33 0.45
CA TYR A 176 28.72 0.90 -0.35
C TYR A 176 27.52 -0.03 -0.61
N GLY A 177 26.37 0.56 -0.93
CA GLY A 177 25.14 -0.15 -1.25
C GLY A 177 24.48 0.38 -2.52
N ILE A 178 24.52 -0.41 -3.59
CA ILE A 178 24.01 0.02 -4.90
C ILE A 178 22.49 0.27 -4.94
N GLN A 179 21.69 -0.38 -4.07
CA GLN A 179 20.24 -0.20 -4.05
C GLN A 179 19.74 1.07 -3.34
N ALA A 180 20.66 1.87 -2.77
CA ALA A 180 20.33 3.06 -1.99
C ALA A 180 21.20 4.26 -2.42
N LEU A 181 21.65 5.10 -1.49
CA LEU A 181 22.44 6.30 -1.82
C LEU A 181 23.74 5.95 -2.53
N GLY A 182 24.32 4.78 -2.24
CA GLY A 182 25.53 4.28 -2.90
C GLY A 182 25.38 4.07 -4.41
N GLY A 183 24.15 3.98 -4.94
CA GLY A 183 23.90 3.95 -6.38
C GLY A 183 24.39 5.21 -7.10
N MET A 184 24.47 6.35 -6.42
CA MET A 184 25.04 7.60 -6.95
C MET A 184 26.53 7.49 -7.29
N LEU A 185 27.24 6.55 -6.67
CA LEU A 185 28.68 6.37 -6.86
C LEU A 185 29.01 5.54 -8.11
N VAL A 186 28.03 4.82 -8.66
CA VAL A 186 28.22 3.78 -9.67
C VAL A 186 27.94 4.29 -11.08
N GLU A 187 28.88 4.14 -12.02
CA GLU A 187 28.67 4.40 -13.45
C GLU A 187 27.98 3.23 -14.14
N TYR A 188 28.49 2.01 -13.90
CA TYR A 188 27.90 0.79 -14.47
C TYR A 188 28.19 -0.45 -13.62
N VAL A 189 27.40 -1.48 -13.92
CA VAL A 189 27.52 -2.83 -13.36
C VAL A 189 27.57 -3.82 -14.52
N HIS A 190 28.55 -4.72 -14.51
CA HIS A 190 28.68 -5.80 -15.47
C HIS A 190 28.67 -7.15 -14.74
N GLY A 191 27.51 -7.84 -14.79
CA GLY A 191 27.28 -9.12 -14.12
C GLY A 191 25.93 -9.16 -13.38
N ASP A 192 25.83 -10.00 -12.36
CA ASP A 192 24.61 -10.14 -11.54
C ASP A 192 24.46 -8.95 -10.59
N PHE A 193 23.39 -8.16 -10.75
CA PHE A 193 23.06 -7.05 -9.87
C PHE A 193 22.79 -7.52 -8.43
N LEU A 194 22.10 -8.64 -8.24
CA LEU A 194 21.76 -9.14 -6.90
C LEU A 194 22.99 -9.67 -6.16
N ASN A 195 24.03 -10.11 -6.89
CA ASN A 195 25.34 -10.39 -6.32
C ASN A 195 25.94 -9.14 -5.65
N VAL A 196 25.82 -7.96 -6.28
CA VAL A 196 26.28 -6.68 -5.69
C VAL A 196 25.46 -6.28 -4.46
N VAL A 197 24.14 -6.53 -4.49
CA VAL A 197 23.26 -6.33 -3.32
C VAL A 197 23.65 -7.26 -2.16
N GLY A 198 24.17 -8.45 -2.47
CA GLY A 198 24.82 -9.37 -1.53
C GLY A 198 24.37 -10.83 -1.63
N PHE A 199 23.65 -11.24 -2.68
CA PHE A 199 23.31 -12.64 -2.91
C PHE A 199 23.05 -12.97 -4.40
N PRO A 200 23.82 -13.91 -5.01
CA PRO A 200 23.69 -14.25 -6.42
C PRO A 200 22.51 -15.20 -6.66
N LEU A 201 21.31 -14.62 -6.66
CA LEU A 201 20.06 -15.38 -6.66
C LEU A 201 19.93 -16.28 -7.90
N ASN A 202 20.33 -15.80 -9.08
CA ASN A 202 20.19 -16.59 -10.31
C ASN A 202 21.03 -17.88 -10.25
N HIS A 203 22.30 -17.75 -9.85
CA HIS A 203 23.22 -18.87 -9.71
C HIS A 203 22.75 -19.83 -8.59
N PHE A 204 22.31 -19.28 -7.45
CA PHE A 204 21.72 -20.08 -6.37
C PHE A 204 20.53 -20.92 -6.85
N CYS A 205 19.61 -20.35 -7.63
CA CYS A 205 18.47 -21.07 -8.17
C CYS A 205 18.89 -22.20 -9.13
N LYS A 206 19.89 -21.95 -9.98
CA LYS A 206 20.46 -22.97 -10.89
C LYS A 206 21.07 -24.13 -10.10
N LYS A 207 21.86 -23.83 -9.06
CA LYS A 207 22.48 -24.85 -8.20
C LYS A 207 21.45 -25.67 -7.43
N LEU A 208 20.40 -25.03 -6.90
CA LEU A 208 19.28 -25.74 -6.30
C LEU A 208 18.57 -26.65 -7.32
N ALA A 209 18.35 -26.20 -8.55
CA ALA A 209 17.75 -27.03 -9.59
C ALA A 209 18.62 -28.25 -9.92
N GLU A 210 19.94 -28.08 -10.05
CA GLU A 210 20.88 -29.19 -10.27
C GLU A 210 20.84 -30.23 -9.13
N LEU A 211 20.73 -29.77 -7.88
CA LEU A 211 20.69 -30.64 -6.69
C LEU A 211 19.39 -31.45 -6.58
N TYR A 212 18.24 -30.84 -6.90
CA TYR A 212 16.93 -31.46 -6.71
C TYR A 212 16.32 -32.08 -7.98
N TYR A 213 16.83 -31.69 -9.15
CA TYR A 213 16.45 -32.21 -10.47
C TYR A 213 17.72 -32.45 -11.30
N PRO A 214 18.58 -33.40 -10.89
CA PRO A 214 19.78 -33.70 -11.65
C PRO A 214 19.39 -34.17 -13.06
N PRO A 215 20.01 -33.63 -14.12
CA PRO A 215 19.72 -34.09 -15.47
C PRO A 215 19.99 -35.61 -15.57
N PRO A 216 19.15 -36.37 -16.29
CA PRO A 216 19.35 -37.81 -16.42
C PRO A 216 20.72 -38.09 -17.01
N LYS A 217 21.49 -38.97 -16.35
CA LYS A 217 22.79 -39.44 -16.83
C LYS A 217 22.61 -40.36 -18.04
N HIS A 218 22.30 -39.83 -19.23
CA HIS A 218 22.52 -40.52 -20.50
C HIS A 218 22.67 -39.53 -21.68
N THR A 219 23.87 -39.57 -22.25
CA THR A 219 24.26 -39.28 -23.64
C THR A 219 23.75 -37.99 -24.27
N VAL A 220 24.58 -36.95 -24.22
CA VAL A 220 24.49 -35.79 -25.12
C VAL A 220 24.68 -36.27 -26.56
N GLN A 221 23.59 -36.55 -27.27
CA GLN A 221 23.58 -36.35 -28.70
C GLN A 221 23.36 -34.86 -28.92
N HIS A 222 24.40 -34.18 -29.38
CA HIS A 222 24.30 -32.82 -29.89
C HIS A 222 23.30 -32.80 -31.05
N ILE A 223 22.06 -32.41 -30.77
CA ILE A 223 21.17 -31.91 -31.80
C ILE A 223 21.66 -30.49 -32.11
N LYS A 224 22.36 -30.34 -33.24
CA LYS A 224 22.57 -29.03 -33.86
C LYS A 224 21.19 -28.48 -34.19
N HIS A 225 20.76 -27.44 -33.48
CA HIS A 225 19.74 -26.57 -34.01
C HIS A 225 20.42 -25.65 -35.02
N ASP A 226 20.09 -25.87 -36.30
CA ASP A 226 20.44 -24.95 -37.37
C ASP A 226 19.85 -23.57 -37.08
N SER A 227 20.63 -22.56 -37.44
CA SER A 227 20.43 -21.14 -37.25
C SER A 227 19.01 -20.65 -37.56
N ILE A 228 18.48 -19.81 -36.67
CA ILE A 228 17.26 -19.01 -36.91
C ILE A 228 17.50 -18.10 -38.14
N PRO A 229 16.58 -18.03 -39.13
CA PRO A 229 16.77 -17.15 -40.28
C PRO A 229 16.71 -15.68 -39.90
N SER A 230 17.54 -14.86 -40.57
CA SER A 230 17.56 -13.41 -40.49
C SER A 230 16.24 -12.79 -40.95
N VAL A 231 15.73 -11.84 -40.19
CA VAL A 231 14.55 -11.03 -40.55
C VAL A 231 15.00 -9.96 -41.54
N ASP A 232 14.43 -9.96 -42.75
CA ASP A 232 14.73 -8.98 -43.80
C ASP A 232 14.29 -7.56 -43.39
N THR A 233 15.26 -6.65 -43.45
CA THR A 233 15.11 -5.20 -43.42
C THR A 233 14.38 -4.70 -44.67
N PHE A 234 13.28 -3.97 -44.51
CA PHE A 234 12.69 -3.18 -45.59
C PHE A 234 13.44 -1.85 -45.71
N GLU A 235 14.33 -1.77 -46.70
CA GLU A 235 14.83 -0.51 -47.25
C GLU A 235 13.99 -0.07 -48.46
N ASN A 236 13.94 1.25 -48.62
CA ASN A 236 13.33 2.03 -49.71
C ASN A 236 13.76 1.58 -51.10
N LEU A 237 12.83 1.65 -52.06
CA LEU A 237 13.14 1.95 -53.47
C LEU A 237 12.07 2.87 -54.05
N SER A 238 12.53 3.96 -54.66
CA SER A 238 11.78 4.97 -55.39
C SER A 238 11.68 4.66 -56.89
N ASP A 239 10.77 5.41 -57.52
CA ASP A 239 10.74 5.88 -58.91
C ASP A 239 10.09 5.03 -60.02
N GLY A 240 9.20 5.72 -60.76
CA GLY A 240 8.56 5.29 -62.00
C GLY A 240 7.35 6.15 -62.38
N GLU A 241 7.59 7.16 -63.24
CA GLU A 241 6.75 8.29 -63.67
C GLU A 241 5.46 7.94 -64.46
N SER A 242 4.47 8.87 -64.47
CA SER A 242 4.00 9.59 -65.69
C SER A 242 2.73 10.44 -65.45
N GLU A 243 2.83 11.75 -65.78
CA GLU A 243 1.87 12.73 -66.38
C GLU A 243 0.33 12.52 -66.23
N SER A 244 -0.57 13.52 -66.09
CA SER A 244 -0.64 14.88 -66.67
C SER A 244 -1.78 15.71 -66.03
N SER A 245 -1.53 17.02 -65.84
CA SER A 245 -2.41 18.21 -65.96
C SER A 245 -3.95 18.09 -66.09
N ASN A 246 -4.73 18.86 -65.30
CA ASN A 246 -5.31 20.15 -65.74
C ASN A 246 -6.36 20.78 -64.79
N PHE A 247 -6.25 22.10 -64.75
CA PHE A 247 -7.08 23.21 -64.27
C PHE A 247 -8.63 23.15 -64.25
N THR A 248 -9.16 24.11 -63.46
CA THR A 248 -10.33 25.01 -63.61
C THR A 248 -11.66 24.75 -62.88
N GLU A 249 -11.91 25.64 -61.92
CA GLU A 249 -13.11 26.48 -61.66
C GLU A 249 -14.48 26.11 -62.28
N HIS A 250 -15.57 26.15 -61.49
CA HIS A 250 -16.46 27.34 -61.32
C HIS A 250 -17.75 27.05 -60.51
N LYS A 251 -18.07 28.00 -59.62
CA LYS A 251 -19.36 28.66 -59.28
C LYS A 251 -20.71 27.91 -59.42
N GLY A 252 -21.61 28.16 -58.45
CA GLY A 252 -23.03 28.43 -58.79
C GLY A 252 -24.15 28.10 -57.79
N ALA A 253 -24.27 28.91 -56.73
CA ALA A 253 -25.47 29.49 -56.09
C ALA A 253 -26.94 28.97 -56.28
N LYS A 254 -27.70 29.17 -55.17
CA LYS A 254 -29.15 29.49 -54.98
C LYS A 254 -30.15 28.31 -54.85
N LYS A 255 -30.73 28.10 -53.65
CA LYS A 255 -31.94 28.73 -53.02
C LYS A 255 -33.27 28.24 -53.62
N LEU A 256 -34.14 27.61 -52.82
CA LEU A 256 -35.46 28.15 -52.44
C LEU A 256 -36.27 27.26 -51.47
N ASN A 257 -37.03 27.99 -50.64
CA ASN A 257 -37.97 27.67 -49.54
C ASN A 257 -39.05 26.60 -49.80
N SER A 258 -39.61 26.01 -48.73
CA SER A 258 -40.92 26.42 -48.16
C SER A 258 -41.45 25.48 -47.04
N SER A 259 -41.78 26.10 -45.89
CA SER A 259 -42.91 25.90 -44.96
C SER A 259 -43.73 24.59 -44.95
N SER A 260 -44.07 24.06 -43.75
CA SER A 260 -45.33 24.40 -43.04
C SER A 260 -45.70 23.46 -41.87
N MET A 261 -46.08 24.07 -40.74
CA MET A 261 -47.18 23.76 -39.79
C MET A 261 -47.21 22.45 -38.95
N CYS A 262 -47.24 22.65 -37.62
CA CYS A 262 -47.89 21.78 -36.62
C CYS A 262 -49.42 21.95 -36.66
N PRO A 263 -50.22 21.07 -36.02
CA PRO A 263 -50.73 21.46 -34.69
C PRO A 263 -51.08 20.33 -33.67
N SER A 264 -51.22 20.79 -32.41
CA SER A 264 -52.21 20.44 -31.37
C SER A 264 -52.03 19.26 -30.37
N ARG A 265 -52.15 19.63 -29.09
CA ARG A 265 -52.28 18.85 -27.83
C ARG A 265 -53.68 18.19 -27.66
N PRO A 266 -53.90 17.36 -26.61
CA PRO A 266 -54.52 17.88 -25.37
C PRO A 266 -53.88 17.37 -24.04
N VAL A 267 -54.49 17.79 -22.93
CA VAL A 267 -54.03 17.94 -21.53
C VAL A 267 -54.77 16.97 -20.59
N TYR A 268 -54.14 16.44 -19.51
CA TYR A 268 -54.56 16.52 -18.07
C TYR A 268 -53.85 15.55 -17.08
N ASN A 269 -53.28 16.16 -16.03
CA ASN A 269 -53.00 15.85 -14.60
C ASN A 269 -52.88 14.46 -13.92
N CYS A 270 -51.85 14.42 -13.06
CA CYS A 270 -51.65 13.87 -11.69
C CYS A 270 -51.93 12.39 -11.32
N GLU A 271 -50.90 11.70 -10.80
CA GLU A 271 -50.76 11.34 -9.36
C GLU A 271 -49.44 10.57 -9.07
N ASN A 272 -48.96 10.67 -7.83
CA ASN A 272 -47.73 10.08 -7.28
C ASN A 272 -47.67 8.54 -7.36
N SER A 273 -46.48 7.98 -7.62
CA SER A 273 -45.89 6.92 -6.77
C SER A 273 -44.46 6.57 -7.14
N SER A 274 -43.70 6.29 -6.09
CA SER A 274 -42.33 5.80 -5.97
C SER A 274 -41.88 4.71 -6.95
N SER A 275 -40.74 4.91 -7.61
CA SER A 275 -39.59 3.99 -7.65
C SER A 275 -38.59 4.46 -8.72
N VAL A 276 -37.52 5.14 -8.30
CA VAL A 276 -36.42 5.48 -9.21
C VAL A 276 -35.60 4.22 -9.45
N ARG A 277 -35.94 3.50 -10.52
CA ARG A 277 -35.02 2.56 -11.18
C ARG A 277 -34.19 3.38 -12.17
N THR A 278 -32.88 3.34 -11.99
CA THR A 278 -31.90 3.78 -12.98
C THR A 278 -31.94 2.86 -14.18
N ASP A 279 -32.50 3.34 -15.28
CA ASP A 279 -32.38 2.82 -16.64
C ASP A 279 -32.46 4.06 -17.55
N SER A 280 -31.73 4.23 -18.64
CA SER A 280 -30.64 3.49 -19.27
C SER A 280 -30.09 4.47 -20.32
N MET A 281 -28.81 4.36 -20.68
CA MET A 281 -28.22 5.09 -21.81
C MET A 281 -29.06 4.89 -23.08
N VAL A 282 -29.41 5.98 -23.76
CA VAL A 282 -29.96 5.93 -25.12
C VAL A 282 -28.80 5.58 -26.07
N PRO A 283 -28.84 4.46 -26.81
CA PRO A 283 -27.81 4.18 -27.80
C PRO A 283 -28.04 5.08 -29.01
N LEU A 284 -26.97 5.71 -29.51
CA LEU A 284 -26.98 6.31 -30.85
C LEU A 284 -27.31 5.20 -31.87
N GLY A 285 -28.44 5.37 -32.56
CA GLY A 285 -28.93 4.42 -33.56
C GLY A 285 -27.96 4.30 -34.73
N ASN A 286 -27.38 3.11 -34.89
CA ASN A 286 -26.60 2.76 -36.06
C ASN A 286 -27.57 2.44 -37.20
N GLN A 287 -27.72 3.36 -38.15
CA GLN A 287 -28.30 3.04 -39.45
C GLN A 287 -27.26 2.23 -40.22
N ASN A 288 -27.29 0.91 -40.08
CA ASN A 288 -26.94 -0.06 -41.11
C ASN A 288 -27.30 -1.45 -40.60
N GLY A 289 -28.13 -2.15 -41.39
CA GLY A 289 -28.61 -3.48 -41.05
C GLY A 289 -27.48 -4.48 -40.95
N ALA A 290 -27.20 -4.96 -39.74
CA ALA A 290 -26.52 -6.21 -39.50
C ALA A 290 -27.21 -6.91 -38.32
N SER A 291 -27.95 -7.97 -38.66
CA SER A 291 -28.44 -8.95 -37.69
C SER A 291 -27.27 -9.88 -37.37
N GLU A 292 -26.69 -9.76 -36.18
CA GLU A 292 -25.93 -10.84 -35.57
C GLU A 292 -25.87 -10.67 -34.06
N SER A 293 -25.94 -11.80 -33.36
CA SER A 293 -25.84 -11.97 -31.91
C SER A 293 -24.56 -11.36 -31.35
N ALA A 294 -24.52 -10.04 -31.16
CA ALA A 294 -23.44 -9.36 -30.47
C ALA A 294 -23.43 -9.83 -29.01
N ALA A 295 -22.36 -10.52 -28.60
CA ALA A 295 -22.13 -10.89 -27.22
C ALA A 295 -22.26 -9.63 -26.35
N LYS A 296 -23.24 -9.61 -25.43
CA LYS A 296 -23.42 -8.48 -24.52
C LYS A 296 -22.16 -8.35 -23.65
N LEU A 297 -21.46 -7.23 -23.79
CA LEU A 297 -20.30 -6.91 -22.97
C LEU A 297 -20.70 -6.97 -21.48
N PRO A 298 -19.93 -7.62 -20.59
CA PRO A 298 -20.28 -7.75 -19.19
C PRO A 298 -20.06 -6.41 -18.46
N SER A 299 -21.04 -5.49 -18.54
CA SER A 299 -20.94 -4.11 -18.07
C SER A 299 -20.35 -3.99 -16.67
N LYS A 300 -20.83 -4.78 -15.71
CA LYS A 300 -20.32 -4.78 -14.33
C LYS A 300 -18.82 -5.08 -14.21
N ILE A 301 -18.29 -5.98 -15.04
CA ILE A 301 -16.86 -6.33 -14.99
C ILE A 301 -16.04 -5.19 -15.60
N VAL A 302 -16.53 -4.60 -16.70
CA VAL A 302 -15.87 -3.46 -17.35
C VAL A 302 -15.87 -2.24 -16.42
N ASP A 303 -16.99 -1.98 -15.73
CA ASP A 303 -17.09 -0.91 -14.74
C ASP A 303 -16.07 -1.08 -13.60
N LEU A 304 -15.84 -2.32 -13.14
CA LEU A 304 -14.80 -2.62 -12.15
C LEU A 304 -13.38 -2.45 -12.71
N MET A 305 -13.14 -2.89 -13.95
CA MET A 305 -11.85 -2.72 -14.63
C MET A 305 -11.49 -1.24 -14.82
N ASP A 306 -12.48 -0.38 -15.07
CA ASP A 306 -12.29 1.05 -15.28
C ASP A 306 -12.46 1.89 -14.01
N GLY A 307 -12.99 1.31 -12.93
CA GLY A 307 -13.30 2.01 -11.69
C GLY A 307 -12.10 2.78 -11.09
N PHE A 308 -10.89 2.23 -11.20
CA PHE A 308 -9.68 2.92 -10.72
C PHE A 308 -9.44 4.24 -11.47
N LYS A 309 -9.80 4.34 -12.75
CA LYS A 309 -9.69 5.57 -13.56
C LYS A 309 -10.66 6.63 -13.05
N ALA A 310 -11.90 6.23 -12.75
CA ALA A 310 -12.92 7.11 -12.18
C ALA A 310 -12.50 7.63 -10.80
N SER A 311 -12.01 6.75 -9.91
CA SER A 311 -11.48 7.17 -8.60
C SER A 311 -10.33 8.15 -8.75
N LYS A 312 -9.37 7.89 -9.65
CA LYS A 312 -8.23 8.78 -9.85
C LYS A 312 -8.62 10.13 -10.45
N ALA A 313 -9.63 10.17 -11.32
CA ALA A 313 -10.17 11.43 -11.83
C ALA A 313 -10.75 12.29 -10.70
N LEU A 314 -11.59 11.72 -9.83
CA LEU A 314 -12.09 12.41 -8.63
C LEU A 314 -10.93 12.92 -7.75
N PHE A 315 -9.94 12.07 -7.49
CA PHE A 315 -8.81 12.39 -6.63
C PHE A 315 -7.99 13.56 -7.17
N VAL A 316 -7.69 13.55 -8.47
CA VAL A 316 -6.92 14.61 -9.12
C VAL A 316 -7.74 15.90 -9.19
N ALA A 317 -9.02 15.85 -9.53
CA ALA A 317 -9.88 17.03 -9.56
C ALA A 317 -9.99 17.69 -8.17
N SER A 318 -10.15 16.89 -7.11
CA SER A 318 -10.12 17.39 -5.73
C SER A 318 -8.75 17.95 -5.37
N LYS A 319 -7.65 17.24 -5.67
CA LYS A 319 -6.29 17.71 -5.36
C LYS A 319 -5.93 19.03 -6.04
N LEU A 320 -6.41 19.24 -7.27
CA LEU A 320 -6.26 20.48 -8.02
C LEU A 320 -7.26 21.56 -7.60
N LYS A 321 -8.13 21.31 -6.59
CA LYS A 321 -9.14 22.24 -6.08
C LYS A 321 -10.13 22.73 -7.14
N VAL A 322 -10.40 21.91 -8.16
CA VAL A 322 -11.30 22.28 -9.27
C VAL A 322 -12.69 22.66 -8.75
N PHE A 323 -13.23 21.88 -7.81
CA PHE A 323 -14.55 22.12 -7.24
C PHE A 323 -14.63 23.43 -6.46
N ASP A 324 -13.55 23.82 -5.77
CA ASP A 324 -13.46 25.09 -5.04
C ASP A 324 -13.54 26.28 -6.00
N TYR A 325 -12.74 26.27 -7.07
CA TYR A 325 -12.75 27.34 -8.07
C TYR A 325 -14.12 27.49 -8.74
N LEU A 326 -14.77 26.38 -9.10
CA LEU A 326 -16.10 26.39 -9.72
C LEU A 326 -17.20 26.86 -8.76
N LYS A 327 -17.10 26.57 -7.46
CA LYS A 327 -18.03 27.10 -6.44
C LYS A 327 -17.87 28.62 -6.28
N THR A 328 -16.64 29.11 -6.25
CA THR A 328 -16.37 30.55 -6.03
C THR A 328 -16.64 31.41 -7.27
N LYS A 329 -16.27 30.93 -8.46
CA LYS A 329 -16.28 31.74 -9.70
C LYS A 329 -17.48 31.47 -10.61
N GLY A 330 -18.28 30.45 -10.31
CA GLY A 330 -19.36 30.00 -11.18
C GLY A 330 -18.84 29.22 -12.39
N PRO A 331 -19.64 29.08 -13.47
CA PRO A 331 -19.25 28.30 -14.63
C PRO A 331 -17.98 28.84 -15.32
N LEU A 332 -17.00 27.97 -15.56
CA LEU A 332 -15.70 28.31 -16.19
C LEU A 332 -15.41 27.45 -17.42
N LYS A 333 -14.73 27.99 -18.44
CA LYS A 333 -14.23 27.16 -19.55
C LYS A 333 -12.97 26.40 -19.13
N ALA A 334 -12.64 25.33 -19.85
CA ALA A 334 -11.45 24.52 -19.56
C ALA A 334 -10.14 25.34 -19.54
N VAL A 335 -10.02 26.34 -20.42
CA VAL A 335 -8.87 27.25 -20.45
C VAL A 335 -8.76 28.09 -19.18
N ASP A 336 -9.89 28.56 -18.64
CA ASP A 336 -9.91 29.38 -17.42
C ASP A 336 -9.56 28.51 -16.22
N VAL A 337 -10.17 27.32 -16.10
CA VAL A 337 -9.82 26.36 -15.05
C VAL A 337 -8.34 25.99 -15.10
N ALA A 338 -7.79 25.72 -16.30
CA ALA A 338 -6.39 25.35 -16.48
C ALA A 338 -5.43 26.47 -16.02
N ASN A 339 -5.77 27.73 -16.28
CA ASN A 339 -5.00 28.88 -15.82
C ASN A 339 -5.01 29.02 -14.29
N GLU A 340 -6.17 28.80 -13.65
CA GLU A 340 -6.30 28.90 -12.19
C GLU A 340 -5.50 27.81 -11.45
N VAL A 341 -5.51 26.58 -11.98
CA VAL A 341 -4.85 25.44 -11.31
C VAL A 341 -3.44 25.17 -11.82
N GLY A 342 -2.95 25.93 -12.80
CA GLY A 342 -1.58 25.83 -13.33
C GLY A 342 -1.32 24.57 -14.16
N THR A 343 -2.26 24.17 -15.02
CA THR A 343 -2.18 22.93 -15.82
C THR A 343 -2.35 23.17 -17.31
N SER A 344 -2.08 22.15 -18.15
CA SER A 344 -2.34 22.22 -19.59
C SER A 344 -3.83 22.24 -19.89
N VAL A 345 -4.27 23.07 -20.84
CA VAL A 345 -5.68 23.13 -21.29
C VAL A 345 -6.20 21.76 -21.73
N CYS A 346 -5.43 21.01 -22.53
CA CYS A 346 -5.82 19.69 -23.02
C CYS A 346 -6.05 18.68 -21.87
N GLY A 347 -5.14 18.63 -20.89
CA GLY A 347 -5.29 17.75 -19.73
C GLY A 347 -6.50 18.13 -18.87
N THR A 348 -6.69 19.43 -18.61
CA THR A 348 -7.81 19.95 -17.83
C THR A 348 -9.14 19.66 -18.51
N GLU A 349 -9.26 19.91 -19.81
CA GLU A 349 -10.49 19.65 -20.55
C GLU A 349 -10.90 18.18 -20.45
N ARG A 350 -9.96 17.25 -20.65
CA ARG A 350 -10.24 15.80 -20.55
C ARG A 350 -10.64 15.39 -19.13
N LEU A 351 -10.03 15.99 -18.10
CA LEU A 351 -10.39 15.74 -16.71
C LEU A 351 -11.79 16.26 -16.40
N LEU A 352 -12.11 17.48 -16.84
CA LEU A 352 -13.43 18.09 -16.64
C LEU A 352 -14.52 17.30 -17.37
N ASP A 353 -14.28 16.88 -18.62
CA ASP A 353 -15.20 16.04 -19.38
C ASP A 353 -15.45 14.68 -18.69
N ALA A 354 -14.39 14.07 -18.14
CA ALA A 354 -14.55 12.86 -17.33
C ALA A 354 -15.39 13.12 -16.07
N CYS A 355 -15.16 14.25 -15.38
CA CYS A 355 -15.96 14.63 -14.20
C CYS A 355 -17.43 14.89 -14.55
N VAL A 356 -17.72 15.43 -15.74
CA VAL A 356 -19.10 15.57 -16.25
C VAL A 356 -19.72 14.21 -16.49
N ALA A 357 -19.01 13.30 -17.15
CA ALA A 357 -19.49 11.94 -17.39
C ALA A 357 -19.72 11.14 -16.09
N LEU A 358 -18.96 11.44 -15.03
CA LEU A 358 -19.12 10.86 -13.69
C LEU A 358 -20.21 11.55 -12.85
N GLY A 359 -20.88 12.58 -13.37
CA GLY A 359 -21.93 13.32 -12.65
C GLY A 359 -21.41 14.23 -11.53
N LEU A 360 -20.13 14.57 -11.54
CA LEU A 360 -19.51 15.48 -10.56
C LEU A 360 -19.64 16.94 -11.01
N LEU A 361 -19.66 17.18 -12.33
CA LEU A 361 -19.80 18.50 -12.93
C LEU A 361 -20.94 18.50 -13.96
N GLU A 362 -21.44 19.68 -14.25
CA GLU A 362 -22.31 19.95 -15.40
C GLU A 362 -21.53 20.70 -16.48
N LYS A 363 -21.88 20.47 -17.75
CA LYS A 363 -21.29 21.17 -18.90
C LYS A 363 -22.38 21.90 -19.69
N THR A 364 -22.22 23.21 -19.83
CA THR A 364 -23.11 24.08 -20.62
C THR A 364 -22.30 24.88 -21.64
N SER A 365 -22.99 25.71 -22.43
CA SER A 365 -22.32 26.67 -23.33
C SER A 365 -21.48 27.72 -22.59
N GLN A 366 -21.75 27.95 -21.30
CA GLN A 366 -21.00 28.88 -20.46
C GLN A 366 -19.72 28.25 -19.88
N GLY A 367 -19.62 26.92 -19.85
CA GLY A 367 -18.48 26.18 -19.30
C GLY A 367 -18.92 25.04 -18.40
N TYR A 368 -18.03 24.66 -17.48
CA TYR A 368 -18.22 23.62 -16.49
C TYR A 368 -18.64 24.24 -15.14
N SER A 369 -19.56 23.61 -14.42
CA SER A 369 -19.99 24.02 -13.07
C SER A 369 -20.15 22.80 -12.17
N ASN A 370 -20.09 22.99 -10.84
CA ASN A 370 -20.37 21.91 -9.89
C ASN A 370 -21.84 21.47 -9.97
N THR A 371 -22.09 20.18 -9.75
CA THR A 371 -23.42 19.72 -9.34
C THR A 371 -23.69 20.08 -7.87
N ASP A 372 -24.95 20.01 -7.43
CA ASP A 372 -25.32 20.23 -6.02
C ASP A 372 -24.58 19.28 -5.06
N SER A 373 -24.41 18.03 -5.48
CA SER A 373 -23.65 17.03 -4.73
C SER A 373 -22.18 17.41 -4.62
N ALA A 374 -21.55 17.86 -5.72
CA ALA A 374 -20.16 18.31 -5.69
C ALA A 374 -19.97 19.57 -4.82
N ASN A 375 -20.91 20.50 -4.86
CA ASN A 375 -20.90 21.67 -3.97
C ASN A 375 -20.93 21.27 -2.50
N THR A 376 -21.78 20.30 -2.15
CA THR A 376 -21.98 19.84 -0.78
C THR A 376 -20.79 19.03 -0.26
N TYR A 377 -20.28 18.09 -1.05
CA TYR A 377 -19.35 17.06 -0.57
C TYR A 377 -17.90 17.20 -1.08
N LEU A 378 -17.63 17.94 -2.17
CA LEU A 378 -16.30 17.94 -2.81
C LEU A 378 -15.53 19.26 -2.66
N THR A 379 -16.22 20.35 -2.29
CA THR A 379 -15.56 21.63 -1.98
C THR A 379 -14.85 21.53 -0.64
N SER A 380 -13.62 22.05 -0.57
CA SER A 380 -12.74 21.76 0.56
C SER A 380 -13.07 22.53 1.83
N ASP A 381 -13.89 23.57 1.72
CA ASP A 381 -14.40 24.39 2.82
C ASP A 381 -15.86 24.03 3.22
N GLY A 382 -16.45 23.03 2.57
CA GLY A 382 -17.82 22.60 2.86
C GLY A 382 -17.96 21.94 4.23
N GLU A 383 -19.06 22.20 4.92
CA GLU A 383 -19.41 21.57 6.21
C GLU A 383 -19.37 20.03 6.11
N TYR A 384 -19.98 19.46 5.07
CA TYR A 384 -20.02 18.02 4.81
C TYR A 384 -18.91 17.54 3.85
N SER A 385 -17.79 18.27 3.79
CA SER A 385 -16.74 17.98 2.82
C SER A 385 -16.06 16.63 3.03
N LEU A 386 -16.01 15.83 1.96
CA LEU A 386 -15.20 14.62 1.82
C LEU A 386 -13.79 14.90 1.31
N HIS A 387 -13.44 16.17 1.06
CA HIS A 387 -12.16 16.54 0.47
C HIS A 387 -10.97 15.96 1.26
N GLY A 388 -10.97 16.07 2.59
CA GLY A 388 -9.92 15.50 3.45
C GLY A 388 -9.74 13.99 3.24
N TYR A 389 -10.86 13.26 3.17
CA TYR A 389 -10.85 11.81 2.94
C TYR A 389 -10.39 11.46 1.52
N ILE A 390 -10.75 12.25 0.51
CA ILE A 390 -10.31 12.06 -0.88
C ILE A 390 -8.80 12.26 -1.01
N ILE A 391 -8.24 13.32 -0.40
CA ILE A 391 -6.79 13.56 -0.43
C ILE A 391 -6.04 12.43 0.31
N HIS A 392 -6.55 11.98 1.46
CA HIS A 392 -6.00 10.82 2.15
C HIS A 392 -6.07 9.54 1.29
N SER A 393 -7.19 9.31 0.60
CA SER A 393 -7.33 8.18 -0.30
C SER A 393 -6.31 8.21 -1.44
N ASN A 394 -6.06 9.39 -2.01
CA ASN A 394 -5.11 9.57 -3.10
C ASN A 394 -3.65 9.41 -2.68
N ASP A 395 -3.26 10.03 -1.57
CA ASP A 395 -1.86 10.16 -1.19
C ASP A 395 -1.41 9.08 -0.19
N HIS A 396 -2.36 8.35 0.41
CA HIS A 396 -2.07 7.29 1.39
C HIS A 396 -2.65 5.93 1.00
N LEU A 397 -3.96 5.83 0.78
CA LEU A 397 -4.58 4.52 0.49
C LEU A 397 -4.18 4.00 -0.90
N TRP A 398 -4.05 4.85 -1.90
CA TRP A 398 -3.69 4.42 -3.26
C TRP A 398 -2.32 3.75 -3.35
N PRO A 399 -1.22 4.29 -2.77
CA PRO A 399 0.06 3.57 -2.67
C PRO A 399 -0.04 2.23 -1.93
N LEU A 400 -0.86 2.16 -0.87
CA LEU A 400 -1.11 0.92 -0.13
C LEU A 400 -1.81 -0.13 -1.01
N PHE A 401 -2.90 0.25 -1.69
CA PHE A 401 -3.65 -0.64 -2.58
C PHE A 401 -2.86 -1.07 -3.83
N THR A 402 -1.87 -0.28 -4.25
CA THR A 402 -0.91 -0.71 -5.30
C THR A 402 -0.17 -1.99 -4.88
N ASN A 403 -0.05 -2.24 -3.57
CA ASN A 403 0.57 -3.42 -2.98
C ASN A 403 -0.44 -4.48 -2.48
N LEU A 404 -1.72 -4.40 -2.89
CA LEU A 404 -2.76 -5.31 -2.41
C LEU A 404 -2.44 -6.80 -2.67
N GLU A 405 -1.86 -7.14 -3.83
CA GLU A 405 -1.45 -8.53 -4.13
C GLU A 405 -0.51 -9.09 -3.06
N SER A 406 0.41 -8.25 -2.57
CA SER A 406 1.34 -8.60 -1.50
C SER A 406 0.61 -8.77 -0.17
N ALA A 407 -0.29 -7.83 0.16
CA ALA A 407 -1.10 -7.90 1.37
C ALA A 407 -1.89 -9.21 1.45
N VAL A 408 -2.49 -9.64 0.34
CA VAL A 408 -3.26 -10.89 0.25
C VAL A 408 -2.35 -12.13 0.40
N ARG A 409 -1.17 -12.11 -0.21
CA ARG A 409 -0.20 -13.23 -0.09
C ARG A 409 0.35 -13.39 1.32
N GLU A 410 0.62 -12.27 1.98
CA GLU A 410 1.36 -12.24 3.25
C GLU A 410 0.44 -12.15 4.46
N GLY A 411 -0.82 -11.74 4.29
CA GLY A 411 -1.75 -11.51 5.39
C GLY A 411 -1.32 -10.35 6.30
N SER A 412 -0.68 -9.31 5.75
CA SER A 412 -0.14 -8.20 6.54
C SER A 412 -0.22 -6.85 5.81
N ARG A 413 -0.17 -5.77 6.59
CA ARG A 413 -0.18 -4.38 6.10
C ARG A 413 1.03 -4.03 5.23
N GLN A 414 0.86 -3.06 4.34
CA GLN A 414 1.82 -2.76 3.26
C GLN A 414 2.54 -1.42 3.41
N ASN A 415 2.49 -0.78 4.59
CA ASN A 415 3.14 0.51 4.87
C ASN A 415 4.63 0.52 4.52
N HIS A 416 5.34 -0.59 4.81
CA HIS A 416 6.76 -0.68 4.51
C HIS A 416 7.04 -0.67 3.00
N ARG A 417 6.24 -1.39 2.21
CA ARG A 417 6.39 -1.41 0.74
C ARG A 417 5.95 -0.11 0.10
N ALA A 418 4.86 0.47 0.57
CA ALA A 418 4.30 1.69 0.02
C ALA A 418 5.13 2.94 0.35
N PHE A 419 5.73 3.00 1.55
CA PHE A 419 6.36 4.23 2.07
C PHE A 419 7.77 4.05 2.64
N GLY A 420 8.35 2.84 2.57
CA GLY A 420 9.68 2.54 3.10
C GLY A 420 9.77 2.43 4.62
N ARG A 421 8.64 2.45 5.34
CA ARG A 421 8.61 2.58 6.80
C ARG A 421 8.31 1.26 7.51
N LYS A 422 9.19 0.84 8.41
CA LYS A 422 8.96 -0.28 9.35
C LYS A 422 8.56 0.30 10.72
N ALA A 423 7.37 0.89 10.83
CA ALA A 423 6.87 1.28 12.15
C ALA A 423 6.34 0.05 12.89
N GLU A 424 6.94 -0.27 14.04
CA GLU A 424 6.44 -1.30 14.98
C GLU A 424 5.06 -0.94 15.55
N ASP A 425 4.70 0.34 15.53
CA ASP A 425 3.43 0.89 16.04
C ASP A 425 2.57 1.40 14.88
N LEU A 426 1.32 0.95 14.81
CA LEU A 426 0.36 1.23 13.73
C LEU A 426 0.20 2.73 13.45
N PHE A 427 0.15 3.54 14.51
CA PHE A 427 -0.21 4.95 14.38
C PHE A 427 0.97 5.91 14.19
N LYS A 428 2.20 5.45 14.48
CA LYS A 428 3.40 6.28 14.28
C LYS A 428 3.62 6.66 12.81
N ASP A 429 3.17 5.83 11.87
CA ASP A 429 3.22 6.14 10.45
C ASP A 429 2.32 7.34 10.08
N TYR A 430 1.22 7.58 10.81
CA TYR A 430 0.31 8.71 10.57
C TYR A 430 0.74 9.99 11.28
N TYR A 431 1.57 9.88 12.33
CA TYR A 431 1.91 11.01 13.20
C TYR A 431 3.35 11.50 13.10
N HIS A 432 4.12 10.99 12.14
CA HIS A 432 5.54 11.32 11.96
C HIS A 432 5.81 12.77 11.50
N SER A 433 4.84 13.43 10.85
CA SER A 433 4.96 14.81 10.41
C SER A 433 3.61 15.53 10.62
N GLN A 434 3.67 16.85 10.83
CA GLN A 434 2.44 17.63 11.06
C GLN A 434 1.50 17.58 9.86
N GLU A 435 2.04 17.62 8.63
CA GLU A 435 1.24 17.53 7.40
C GLU A 435 0.49 16.20 7.29
N VAL A 436 1.18 15.07 7.49
CA VAL A 436 0.54 13.74 7.38
C VAL A 436 -0.48 13.53 8.49
N LYS A 437 -0.19 14.03 9.71
CA LYS A 437 -1.12 14.03 10.84
C LYS A 437 -2.39 14.82 10.50
N GLN A 438 -2.24 16.08 10.06
CA GLN A 438 -3.38 16.93 9.72
C GLN A 438 -4.21 16.31 8.60
N ARG A 439 -3.56 15.72 7.58
CA ARG A 439 -4.25 15.00 6.50
C ARG A 439 -5.07 13.81 7.03
N PHE A 440 -4.50 13.00 7.92
CA PHE A 440 -5.21 11.88 8.52
C PHE A 440 -6.39 12.35 9.39
N MET A 441 -6.16 13.35 10.26
CA MET A 441 -7.21 13.92 11.10
C MET A 441 -8.33 14.55 10.28
N ALA A 442 -8.02 15.28 9.20
CA ALA A 442 -9.01 15.84 8.29
C ALA A 442 -9.83 14.76 7.58
N ALA A 443 -9.20 13.65 7.18
CA ALA A 443 -9.91 12.51 6.60
C ALA A 443 -10.88 11.85 7.59
N MET A 444 -10.45 11.66 8.84
CA MET A 444 -11.32 11.11 9.88
C MET A 444 -12.45 12.07 10.24
N HIS A 445 -12.16 13.37 10.30
CA HIS A 445 -13.15 14.42 10.51
C HIS A 445 -14.26 14.38 9.46
N SER A 446 -13.92 14.28 8.17
CA SER A 446 -14.89 14.19 7.08
C SER A 446 -15.91 13.06 7.27
N ILE A 447 -15.42 11.85 7.60
CA ILE A 447 -16.31 10.69 7.79
C ILE A 447 -17.10 10.78 9.10
N ALA A 448 -16.45 11.20 10.18
CA ALA A 448 -17.09 11.36 11.48
C ALA A 448 -18.23 12.39 11.39
N HIS A 449 -18.01 13.52 10.72
CA HIS A 449 -19.04 14.56 10.57
C HIS A 449 -20.27 14.06 9.79
N LEU A 450 -20.06 13.30 8.72
CA LEU A 450 -21.15 12.69 7.92
C LEU A 450 -21.96 11.62 8.65
N THR A 451 -21.37 10.98 9.67
CA THR A 451 -21.98 9.83 10.36
C THR A 451 -22.38 10.13 11.80
N ALA A 452 -21.90 11.23 12.37
CA ALA A 452 -22.06 11.57 13.78
C ALA A 452 -23.52 11.54 14.23
N ARG A 453 -24.41 12.16 13.45
CA ARG A 453 -25.83 12.25 13.79
C ARG A 453 -26.53 10.90 13.77
N ASP A 454 -26.26 10.08 12.76
CA ASP A 454 -26.83 8.74 12.64
C ASP A 454 -26.33 7.82 13.76
N VAL A 455 -25.05 7.95 14.13
CA VAL A 455 -24.46 7.22 15.25
C VAL A 455 -25.10 7.67 16.58
N ALA A 456 -25.17 8.98 16.82
CA ALA A 456 -25.70 9.56 18.06
C ALA A 456 -27.20 9.31 18.26
N THR A 457 -27.97 9.14 17.17
CA THR A 457 -29.42 8.89 17.21
C THR A 457 -29.81 7.43 16.92
N ALA A 458 -28.83 6.54 16.77
CA ALA A 458 -29.10 5.12 16.52
C ALA A 458 -29.89 4.50 17.67
N PHE A 459 -29.53 4.84 18.92
CA PHE A 459 -30.21 4.40 20.13
C PHE A 459 -30.56 5.62 20.99
N ASP A 460 -31.49 5.44 21.93
CA ASP A 460 -31.72 6.44 22.97
C ASP A 460 -30.61 6.35 24.02
N LEU A 461 -29.72 7.35 24.01
CA LEU A 461 -28.59 7.47 24.93
C LEU A 461 -28.91 8.34 26.15
N SER A 462 -30.14 8.83 26.31
CA SER A 462 -30.53 9.77 27.39
C SER A 462 -30.35 9.21 28.81
N GLN A 463 -30.27 7.89 28.95
CA GLN A 463 -29.99 7.22 30.23
C GLN A 463 -28.56 7.45 30.74
N PHE A 464 -27.61 7.74 29.84
CA PHE A 464 -26.20 7.94 30.19
C PHE A 464 -25.94 9.42 30.47
N LYS A 465 -25.38 9.74 31.65
CA LYS A 465 -25.10 11.13 32.04
C LYS A 465 -23.70 11.57 31.62
N SER A 466 -22.81 10.62 31.42
CA SER A 466 -21.42 10.84 31.02
C SER A 466 -20.98 9.83 29.96
N THR A 467 -20.21 10.32 28.99
CA THR A 467 -19.71 9.53 27.86
C THR A 467 -18.22 9.79 27.66
N CYS A 468 -17.46 8.73 27.39
CA CYS A 468 -16.07 8.79 26.97
C CYS A 468 -15.93 8.24 25.54
N ASP A 469 -15.55 9.11 24.60
CA ASP A 469 -15.24 8.77 23.21
C ASP A 469 -13.75 8.41 23.10
N LEU A 470 -13.47 7.10 23.10
CA LEU A 470 -12.12 6.55 23.07
C LEU A 470 -11.61 6.57 21.63
N GLY A 471 -10.54 7.32 21.37
CA GLY A 471 -10.07 7.59 20.02
C GLY A 471 -10.99 8.53 19.23
N GLY A 472 -11.69 9.44 19.92
CA GLY A 472 -12.67 10.36 19.30
C GLY A 472 -12.07 11.42 18.36
N CYS A 473 -10.74 11.46 18.20
CA CYS A 473 -10.01 12.32 17.27
C CYS A 473 -10.40 13.79 17.39
N THR A 474 -11.01 14.38 16.36
CA THR A 474 -11.40 15.80 16.35
C THR A 474 -12.61 16.10 17.23
N GLY A 475 -13.27 15.08 17.81
CA GLY A 475 -14.48 15.24 18.62
C GLY A 475 -15.75 15.52 17.82
N ALA A 476 -15.80 15.22 16.52
CA ALA A 476 -16.98 15.51 15.69
C ALA A 476 -18.24 14.79 16.21
N LEU A 477 -18.11 13.51 16.60
CA LEU A 477 -19.20 12.77 17.24
C LEU A 477 -19.55 13.35 18.63
N ALA A 478 -18.55 13.72 19.42
CA ALA A 478 -18.76 14.32 20.73
C ALA A 478 -19.55 15.64 20.67
N HIS A 479 -19.28 16.49 19.68
CA HIS A 479 -20.04 17.72 19.47
C HIS A 479 -21.49 17.47 19.08
N GLU A 480 -21.75 16.51 18.17
CA GLU A 480 -23.13 16.14 17.80
C GLU A 480 -23.90 15.55 18.99
N LEU A 481 -23.23 14.74 19.82
CA LEU A 481 -23.81 14.19 21.04
C LEU A 481 -24.25 15.28 22.03
N ILE A 482 -23.48 16.36 22.19
CA ILE A 482 -23.87 17.49 23.05
C ILE A 482 -25.06 18.25 22.46
N GLN A 483 -25.14 18.40 21.13
CA GLN A 483 -26.29 19.04 20.48
C GLN A 483 -27.59 18.27 20.72
N ILE A 484 -27.53 16.93 20.66
CA ILE A 484 -28.70 16.05 20.84
C ILE A 484 -29.02 15.85 22.34
N TYR A 485 -27.99 15.74 23.18
CA TYR A 485 -28.09 15.49 24.62
C TYR A 485 -27.39 16.59 25.43
N PRO A 486 -27.99 17.79 25.59
CA PRO A 486 -27.32 18.96 26.19
C PRO A 486 -26.86 18.79 27.64
N ASN A 487 -27.44 17.82 28.36
CA ASN A 487 -27.10 17.53 29.76
C ASN A 487 -26.04 16.44 29.91
N MET A 488 -25.60 15.82 28.81
CA MET A 488 -24.60 14.76 28.83
C MET A 488 -23.19 15.35 28.88
N LYS A 489 -22.36 14.86 29.80
CA LYS A 489 -20.93 15.21 29.85
C LYS A 489 -20.16 14.35 28.86
N VAL A 490 -19.47 14.95 27.89
CA VAL A 490 -18.73 14.19 26.88
C VAL A 490 -17.24 14.46 27.01
N THR A 491 -16.46 13.39 27.11
CA THR A 491 -15.00 13.40 27.14
C THR A 491 -14.43 12.69 25.91
N VAL A 492 -13.63 13.38 25.11
CA VAL A 492 -12.82 12.78 24.05
C VAL A 492 -11.48 12.39 24.63
N PHE A 493 -11.09 11.12 24.50
CA PHE A 493 -9.81 10.60 24.98
C PHE A 493 -8.99 10.05 23.82
N ASP A 494 -7.87 10.70 23.50
CA ASP A 494 -7.04 10.37 22.34
C ASP A 494 -5.55 10.59 22.63
N LEU A 495 -4.68 10.18 21.72
CA LEU A 495 -3.23 10.34 21.87
C LEU A 495 -2.84 11.82 22.05
N PRO A 496 -1.79 12.14 22.84
CA PRO A 496 -1.31 13.50 23.04
C PRO A 496 -1.07 14.26 21.73
N GLU A 497 -0.54 13.59 20.72
CA GLU A 497 -0.24 14.15 19.41
C GLU A 497 -1.48 14.59 18.64
N VAL A 498 -2.62 13.94 18.87
CA VAL A 498 -3.93 14.24 18.27
C VAL A 498 -4.58 15.38 19.03
N ILE A 499 -4.63 15.30 20.36
CA ILE A 499 -5.20 16.34 21.23
C ILE A 499 -4.50 17.69 21.03
N ALA A 500 -3.19 17.70 20.80
CA ALA A 500 -2.44 18.92 20.50
C ALA A 500 -2.86 19.65 19.20
N ASN A 501 -3.63 18.99 18.32
CA ASN A 501 -4.03 19.52 17.00
C ASN A 501 -5.55 19.78 16.87
N ILE A 502 -6.33 19.62 17.94
CA ILE A 502 -7.79 19.77 17.86
C ILE A 502 -8.24 21.19 17.50
N SER A 503 -7.43 22.21 17.82
CA SER A 503 -7.78 23.62 17.57
C SER A 503 -8.04 23.94 16.10
N TYR A 504 -7.50 23.13 15.17
CA TYR A 504 -7.74 23.28 13.73
C TYR A 504 -9.14 22.81 13.30
N PHE A 505 -9.83 22.04 14.14
CA PHE A 505 -11.10 21.38 13.83
C PHE A 505 -12.24 21.81 14.76
N GLN A 506 -11.94 22.68 15.74
CA GLN A 506 -12.96 23.21 16.65
C GLN A 506 -13.89 24.15 15.88
N PRO A 507 -15.22 24.02 16.03
CA PRO A 507 -16.17 24.94 15.44
C PRO A 507 -15.91 26.37 15.96
N SER A 508 -16.05 27.37 15.08
CA SER A 508 -15.84 28.78 15.42
C SER A 508 -16.85 29.34 16.42
N GLU A 509 -17.97 28.64 16.62
CA GLU A 509 -19.03 29.03 17.55
C GLU A 509 -18.93 28.22 18.85
N GLN A 510 -18.99 28.92 19.99
CA GLN A 510 -18.91 28.33 21.32
C GLN A 510 -20.17 27.49 21.61
N CYS A 511 -20.00 26.16 21.67
CA CYS A 511 -21.04 25.26 22.16
C CYS A 511 -21.36 25.56 23.65
N ALA A 512 -22.65 25.52 24.02
CA ALA A 512 -23.12 25.89 25.36
C ALA A 512 -22.65 24.95 26.50
N ALA A 513 -22.27 23.72 26.18
CA ALA A 513 -21.61 22.78 27.10
C ALA A 513 -20.27 22.32 26.49
N PRO A 514 -19.13 22.46 27.20
CA PRO A 514 -17.83 22.14 26.62
C PRO A 514 -17.61 20.62 26.55
N VAL A 515 -17.22 20.13 25.37
CA VAL A 515 -16.56 18.82 25.22
C VAL A 515 -15.23 18.88 25.96
N THR A 516 -14.97 17.89 26.82
CA THR A 516 -13.67 17.78 27.50
C THR A 516 -12.71 16.95 26.67
N PHE A 517 -11.49 17.42 26.44
CA PHE A 517 -10.46 16.67 25.72
C PHE A 517 -9.37 16.23 26.70
N LEU A 518 -9.06 14.94 26.73
CA LEU A 518 -8.03 14.34 27.57
C LEU A 518 -7.05 13.55 26.70
N SER A 519 -5.76 13.73 26.95
CA SER A 519 -4.71 13.01 26.24
C SER A 519 -4.32 11.72 26.95
N GLY A 520 -4.16 10.63 26.23
CA GLY A 520 -3.55 9.39 26.73
C GLY A 520 -3.63 8.23 25.74
N ASP A 521 -3.01 7.12 26.09
CA ASP A 521 -3.02 5.86 25.34
C ASP A 521 -4.00 4.89 26.02
N PHE A 522 -5.12 4.58 25.37
CA PHE A 522 -6.15 3.74 25.98
C PHE A 522 -5.68 2.29 26.27
N PHE A 523 -4.58 1.83 25.68
CA PHE A 523 -3.97 0.55 26.05
C PHE A 523 -3.10 0.66 27.30
N LYS A 524 -2.45 1.80 27.54
CA LYS A 524 -1.48 1.97 28.64
C LYS A 524 -2.04 2.69 29.85
N ASP A 525 -2.76 3.78 29.63
CA ASP A 525 -3.18 4.72 30.67
C ASP A 525 -4.54 4.35 31.27
N ASN A 526 -4.88 4.96 32.40
CA ASN A 526 -6.20 4.80 33.00
C ASN A 526 -7.27 5.46 32.12
N LEU A 527 -8.37 4.75 31.90
CA LEU A 527 -9.50 5.28 31.13
C LEU A 527 -10.29 6.27 32.00
N PRO A 528 -10.77 7.40 31.45
CA PRO A 528 -11.70 8.29 32.14
C PRO A 528 -12.97 7.54 32.56
N GLU A 529 -13.51 7.83 33.75
CA GLU A 529 -14.79 7.26 34.17
C GLU A 529 -15.95 7.83 33.35
N ALA A 530 -16.81 6.96 32.83
CA ALA A 530 -18.01 7.33 32.10
C ALA A 530 -19.11 6.28 32.24
N ASP A 531 -20.36 6.69 32.03
CA ASP A 531 -21.51 5.77 31.97
C ASP A 531 -21.60 5.08 30.61
N LEU A 532 -21.08 5.71 29.55
CA LEU A 532 -21.03 5.16 28.19
C LEU A 532 -19.61 5.30 27.61
N TYR A 533 -19.06 4.21 27.08
CA TYR A 533 -17.82 4.24 26.31
C TYR A 533 -18.13 4.08 24.82
N ILE A 534 -17.66 5.01 24.01
CA ILE A 534 -17.80 4.98 22.55
C ILE A 534 -16.48 4.54 21.93
N LEU A 535 -16.57 3.61 20.99
CA LEU A 535 -15.47 3.14 20.15
C LEU A 535 -15.94 3.25 18.69
N SER A 536 -15.66 4.40 18.07
CA SER A 536 -16.03 4.66 16.68
C SER A 536 -14.83 4.42 15.78
N ARG A 537 -14.89 3.40 14.92
CA ARG A 537 -13.78 3.01 14.03
C ARG A 537 -12.48 2.77 14.79
N ILE A 538 -12.56 2.00 15.87
CA ILE A 538 -11.41 1.69 16.73
C ILE A 538 -11.12 0.20 16.68
N LEU A 539 -12.12 -0.65 16.89
CA LEU A 539 -11.89 -2.08 17.01
C LEU A 539 -11.43 -2.69 15.68
N HIS A 540 -11.80 -2.08 14.55
CA HIS A 540 -11.38 -2.58 13.24
C HIS A 540 -9.89 -2.39 12.91
N ASP A 541 -9.17 -1.55 13.66
CA ASP A 541 -7.74 -1.30 13.45
C ASP A 541 -6.85 -2.40 14.04
N TRP A 542 -7.41 -3.14 15.00
CA TRP A 542 -6.64 -3.97 15.91
C TRP A 542 -6.91 -5.48 15.73
N PRO A 543 -5.88 -6.31 15.99
CA PRO A 543 -6.05 -7.75 16.09
C PRO A 543 -6.82 -8.11 17.36
N ASP A 544 -7.42 -9.30 17.37
CA ASP A 544 -8.33 -9.73 18.44
C ASP A 544 -7.66 -9.67 19.83
N GLU A 545 -6.38 -10.01 19.94
CA GLU A 545 -5.63 -9.97 21.21
C GLU A 545 -5.62 -8.56 21.83
N ARG A 546 -5.43 -7.52 21.00
CA ARG A 546 -5.43 -6.12 21.45
C ARG A 546 -6.84 -5.68 21.82
N ILE A 547 -7.85 -6.11 21.07
CA ILE A 547 -9.25 -5.83 21.40
C ILE A 547 -9.62 -6.43 22.75
N HIS A 548 -9.21 -7.67 23.05
CA HIS A 548 -9.45 -8.26 24.36
C HIS A 548 -8.83 -7.43 25.49
N VAL A 549 -7.61 -6.90 25.31
CA VAL A 549 -6.98 -6.00 26.30
C VAL A 549 -7.81 -4.75 26.51
N LEU A 550 -8.25 -4.09 25.44
CA LEU A 550 -9.04 -2.85 25.53
C LEU A 550 -10.40 -3.10 26.19
N LEU A 551 -11.14 -4.12 25.74
CA LEU A 551 -12.46 -4.46 26.30
C LEU A 551 -12.36 -4.90 27.76
N SER A 552 -11.29 -5.60 28.16
CA SER A 552 -11.03 -5.91 29.57
C SER A 552 -10.79 -4.66 30.41
N LYS A 553 -10.03 -3.68 29.90
CA LYS A 553 -9.84 -2.39 30.60
C LYS A 553 -11.15 -1.62 30.75
N ILE A 554 -11.96 -1.54 29.70
CA ILE A 554 -13.28 -0.89 29.75
C ILE A 554 -14.19 -1.64 30.74
N SER A 555 -14.25 -2.96 30.67
CA SER A 555 -15.02 -3.78 31.61
C SER A 555 -14.61 -3.58 33.07
N ALA A 556 -13.33 -3.33 33.34
CA ALA A 556 -12.82 -3.16 34.71
C ALA A 556 -13.25 -1.82 35.34
N VAL A 557 -13.47 -0.78 34.53
CA VAL A 557 -13.94 0.54 35.00
C VAL A 557 -15.47 0.67 34.97
N CYS A 558 -16.14 -0.15 34.15
CA CYS A 558 -17.60 -0.17 34.05
C CYS A 558 -18.28 -0.75 35.30
N LYS A 559 -19.26 -0.02 35.84
CA LYS A 559 -20.21 -0.52 36.84
C LYS A 559 -21.42 -1.17 36.13
N PRO A 560 -22.23 -2.01 36.81
CA PRO A 560 -23.49 -2.47 36.24
C PRO A 560 -24.35 -1.30 35.76
N GLY A 561 -24.85 -1.38 34.53
CA GLY A 561 -25.57 -0.28 33.85
C GLY A 561 -24.71 0.61 32.95
N CYS A 562 -23.38 0.56 33.02
CA CYS A 562 -22.51 1.22 32.04
C CYS A 562 -22.68 0.59 30.65
N GLY A 563 -22.56 1.38 29.58
CA GLY A 563 -22.69 0.93 28.20
C GLY A 563 -21.40 0.96 27.39
N ILE A 564 -21.34 0.14 26.34
CA ILE A 564 -20.41 0.33 25.22
C ILE A 564 -21.24 0.57 23.96
N LEU A 565 -20.89 1.60 23.20
CA LEU A 565 -21.40 1.87 21.86
C LEU A 565 -20.26 1.76 20.85
N LEU A 566 -20.35 0.77 19.96
CA LEU A 566 -19.44 0.64 18.82
C LEU A 566 -20.07 1.29 17.60
N ALA A 567 -19.30 2.06 16.85
CA ALA A 567 -19.70 2.59 15.54
C ALA A 567 -18.71 2.09 14.47
N GLU A 568 -19.12 1.06 13.73
CA GLU A 568 -18.25 0.26 12.85
C GLU A 568 -19.01 -0.17 11.59
N MET A 569 -18.31 -0.63 10.55
CA MET A 569 -18.97 -1.17 9.34
C MET A 569 -19.31 -2.65 9.55
N VAL A 570 -20.48 -2.94 10.12
CA VAL A 570 -20.83 -4.31 10.54
C VAL A 570 -21.05 -5.21 9.32
N LEU A 571 -20.32 -6.33 9.28
CA LEU A 571 -20.48 -7.31 8.21
C LEU A 571 -21.78 -8.10 8.37
N ASP A 572 -22.32 -8.52 7.23
CA ASP A 572 -23.29 -9.61 7.18
C ASP A 572 -22.64 -10.89 7.73
N ASP A 573 -23.37 -11.68 8.51
CA ASP A 573 -22.82 -12.87 9.19
C ASP A 573 -22.32 -13.93 8.18
N GLU A 574 -22.98 -14.05 7.03
CA GLU A 574 -22.53 -14.94 5.95
C GLU A 574 -21.45 -14.32 5.05
N LYS A 575 -21.16 -13.02 5.22
CA LYS A 575 -20.18 -12.25 4.44
C LYS A 575 -20.43 -12.30 2.93
N LYS A 576 -21.72 -12.36 2.52
CA LYS A 576 -22.14 -12.44 1.11
C LYS A 576 -22.67 -11.13 0.53
N SER A 577 -23.02 -10.18 1.39
CA SER A 577 -23.60 -8.90 1.00
C SER A 577 -22.78 -7.74 1.58
N ARG A 578 -23.25 -6.50 1.39
CA ARG A 578 -22.58 -5.27 1.88
C ARG A 578 -21.14 -5.12 1.36
N SER A 579 -21.01 -5.07 0.03
CA SER A 579 -19.71 -4.95 -0.64
C SER A 579 -18.84 -3.82 -0.08
N THR A 580 -19.42 -2.68 0.29
CA THR A 580 -18.67 -1.56 0.88
C THR A 580 -17.97 -1.96 2.18
N ALA A 581 -18.66 -2.69 3.08
CA ALA A 581 -18.07 -3.13 4.34
C ALA A 581 -17.01 -4.23 4.12
N LEU A 582 -17.21 -5.12 3.14
CA LEU A 582 -16.20 -6.12 2.76
C LEU A 582 -14.95 -5.48 2.13
N LEU A 583 -15.13 -4.46 1.27
CA LEU A 583 -14.03 -3.68 0.72
C LEU A 583 -13.32 -2.87 1.82
N GLN A 584 -14.04 -2.39 2.83
CA GLN A 584 -13.43 -1.79 4.00
C GLN A 584 -12.62 -2.81 4.82
N SER A 585 -13.12 -4.04 4.99
CA SER A 585 -12.32 -5.11 5.62
C SER A 585 -11.04 -5.41 4.84
N LEU A 586 -11.08 -5.32 3.51
CA LEU A 586 -9.88 -5.42 2.69
C LEU A 586 -8.95 -4.21 2.89
N ASN A 587 -9.49 -3.01 3.03
CA ASN A 587 -8.71 -1.83 3.41
C ASN A 587 -7.99 -2.03 4.76
N MET A 588 -8.66 -2.62 5.76
CA MET A 588 -8.04 -2.94 7.06
C MET A 588 -6.85 -3.88 6.90
N LEU A 589 -6.94 -4.92 6.05
CA LEU A 589 -5.79 -5.79 5.79
C LEU A 589 -4.56 -5.02 5.25
N VAL A 590 -4.77 -4.07 4.35
CA VAL A 590 -3.65 -3.37 3.71
C VAL A 590 -3.06 -2.28 4.62
N GLN A 591 -3.88 -1.68 5.48
CA GLN A 591 -3.54 -0.48 6.24
C GLN A 591 -3.27 -0.72 7.73
N THR A 592 -3.92 -1.72 8.33
CA THR A 592 -3.97 -1.95 9.78
C THR A 592 -3.61 -3.39 10.13
N GLU A 593 -3.86 -3.79 11.38
CA GLU A 593 -3.66 -5.17 11.86
C GLU A 593 -5.01 -5.85 12.15
N GLY A 594 -6.12 -5.18 11.86
CA GLY A 594 -7.47 -5.63 12.17
C GLY A 594 -8.31 -5.97 10.94
N LYS A 595 -9.62 -6.00 11.15
CA LYS A 595 -10.64 -6.36 10.16
C LYS A 595 -12.00 -5.79 10.56
N GLU A 596 -12.90 -5.69 9.59
CA GLU A 596 -14.33 -5.55 9.91
C GLU A 596 -14.87 -6.88 10.43
N ARG A 597 -15.91 -6.81 11.27
CA ARG A 597 -16.49 -7.96 11.96
C ARG A 597 -17.99 -8.00 11.78
N SER A 598 -18.55 -9.20 11.76
CA SER A 598 -20.00 -9.37 11.70
C SER A 598 -20.67 -9.09 13.04
N GLY A 599 -22.00 -9.01 13.02
CA GLY A 599 -22.78 -8.80 14.25
C GLY A 599 -22.60 -9.91 15.28
N SER A 600 -22.49 -11.17 14.83
CA SER A 600 -22.20 -12.29 15.73
C SER A 600 -20.77 -12.26 16.28
N GLU A 601 -19.77 -11.86 15.48
CA GLU A 601 -18.39 -11.67 15.94
C GLU A 601 -18.31 -10.59 17.05
N TYR A 602 -18.96 -9.42 16.85
CA TYR A 602 -19.01 -8.37 17.89
C TYR A 602 -19.75 -8.82 19.15
N ARG A 603 -20.89 -9.52 19.00
CA ARG A 603 -21.65 -10.05 20.13
C ARG A 603 -20.78 -10.98 20.98
N GLY A 604 -20.09 -11.94 20.34
CA GLY A 604 -19.22 -12.87 21.04
C GLY A 604 -18.07 -12.18 21.78
N LEU A 605 -17.43 -11.18 21.15
CA LEU A 605 -16.38 -10.39 21.80
C LEU A 605 -16.89 -9.65 23.04
N LEU A 606 -18.02 -8.95 22.93
CA LEU A 606 -18.57 -8.15 24.04
C LEU A 606 -19.07 -9.03 25.20
N GLU A 607 -19.72 -10.15 24.91
CA GLU A 607 -20.24 -11.08 25.92
C GLU A 607 -19.12 -11.71 26.76
N GLN A 608 -17.96 -12.01 26.16
CA GLN A 608 -16.79 -12.54 26.88
C GLN A 608 -16.23 -11.57 27.93
N HIS A 609 -16.45 -10.26 27.76
CA HIS A 609 -16.05 -9.23 28.75
C HIS A 609 -17.22 -8.79 29.63
N GLY A 610 -18.27 -9.62 29.73
CA GLY A 610 -19.40 -9.42 30.64
C GLY A 610 -20.31 -8.26 30.27
N PHE A 611 -20.43 -7.95 28.99
CA PHE A 611 -21.47 -7.08 28.47
C PHE A 611 -22.61 -7.93 27.89
N ALA A 612 -23.86 -7.55 28.16
CA ALA A 612 -25.03 -8.26 27.65
C ALA A 612 -25.95 -7.30 26.87
N ASN A 613 -27.09 -7.82 26.43
CA ASN A 613 -28.11 -7.07 25.68
C ASN A 613 -27.54 -6.40 24.42
N VAL A 614 -26.63 -7.08 23.71
CA VAL A 614 -26.02 -6.55 22.48
C VAL A 614 -27.11 -6.35 21.42
N LYS A 615 -27.37 -5.08 21.08
CA LYS A 615 -28.30 -4.63 20.04
C LYS A 615 -27.50 -4.03 18.90
N ILE A 616 -27.92 -4.31 17.67
CA ILE A 616 -27.26 -3.81 16.46
C ILE A 616 -28.30 -3.06 15.65
N LYS A 617 -27.96 -1.85 15.20
CA LYS A 617 -28.79 -1.03 14.30
C LYS A 617 -27.98 -0.67 13.06
N LEU A 618 -28.51 -1.08 11.91
CA LEU A 618 -28.02 -0.62 10.62
C LEU A 618 -28.56 0.79 10.38
N THR A 619 -27.68 1.76 10.20
CA THR A 619 -28.10 3.17 10.03
C THR A 619 -28.57 3.47 8.61
N GLY A 620 -28.14 2.65 7.64
CA GLY A 620 -28.30 2.95 6.22
C GLY A 620 -27.26 3.92 5.66
N ASN A 621 -26.36 4.43 6.51
CA ASN A 621 -25.20 5.25 6.15
C ASN A 621 -23.91 4.39 6.22
N LEU A 622 -22.73 5.02 6.29
CA LEU A 622 -21.43 4.34 6.28
C LEU A 622 -21.19 3.47 7.52
N LEU A 623 -21.58 3.92 8.71
CA LEU A 623 -21.34 3.22 9.99
C LEU A 623 -22.63 2.65 10.56
N ASP A 624 -22.55 1.45 11.11
CA ASP A 624 -23.62 0.84 11.91
C ASP A 624 -23.29 0.93 13.40
N VAL A 625 -24.30 0.78 14.24
CA VAL A 625 -24.14 0.96 15.69
C VAL A 625 -24.45 -0.31 16.44
N VAL A 626 -23.54 -0.70 17.33
CA VAL A 626 -23.73 -1.78 18.29
C VAL A 626 -23.77 -1.20 19.69
N LEU A 627 -24.82 -1.44 20.46
CA LEU A 627 -24.95 -1.01 21.85
C LEU A 627 -25.09 -2.22 22.77
N CYS A 628 -24.33 -2.26 23.85
CA CYS A 628 -24.45 -3.26 24.91
C CYS A 628 -24.30 -2.64 26.30
N ILE A 629 -24.69 -3.36 27.35
CA ILE A 629 -24.71 -2.90 28.74
C ILE A 629 -23.95 -3.88 29.63
N LYS A 630 -23.18 -3.35 30.58
CA LYS A 630 -22.50 -4.11 31.62
C LYS A 630 -23.53 -4.68 32.61
N THR A 631 -23.50 -6.00 32.79
CA THR A 631 -24.35 -6.72 33.76
C THR A 631 -23.65 -6.91 35.08
#